data_AF-A0A1B8ADB7-F1
#
_entry.id   AF-A0A1B8ADB7-F1
#
_cell.length_a   1.000
_cell.length_b   1.000
_cell.length_c   1.000
_cell.angle_alpha   90.00
_cell.angle_beta   90.00
_cell.angle_gamma   90.00
#
_symmetry.space_group_name_H-M   'P 1'
#
loop_
_entity.id
_entity.type
_entity.pdbx_description
1 polymer ?
#
loop_
_entity_poly.entity_id
_entity_poly.type
_entity_poly.pdbx_seq_one_letter_code
_entity_poly.pdbx_strand_id
1 'polypeptide(L)'
;MTSKENSPAVERPAKLEGRAFYESIGSPKFIVAPMVDQSEFAWRMLTRSFISPTEQKSLLAYTPMLHARLFSQDDKYRKAHFQAVKADGETPWLDGNPSIDRPLFVQFCANDPDALLSAAKQVAPYCDAVDLNLGCPQGIARKGKYGAFLQEDQDLIFRLINILHEELPVPVTAKIRILDTKEETLAYAQNVLKAGASILTVHGRRREQKGHLTGLAEWQMIRFLRDSLPKETVIFANGNILQEGDIEKCLEATGADGVMSAEGNLSDPAIFTKPPPVGEEGRDYWRGKDGKGGYRVDAVFRRYMDILHEHVFGNKPPERRPLFMPGDDTEWMKESEVVEEEPPSKKRRKDLGKKGEQGPNMAAMQPHLFHLLRHFVSKHTDVRDMLGKSRAGDIEAYERVLSAVERKVAEELLEYERTNGESIAESPLVEGEEDPPETESSRGTQRRCKRPVWVVQPIIRPLPNEALKKGALTMSKKEKAKSQEKKEQEKQEEKGKQEDIKAKDEALAG
;
A
#
# COMPACT_ATOMS: atom_id res chain seq x y z
N MET A 1 -21.92 -49.27 -33.43
CA MET A 1 -22.59 -48.39 -32.46
C MET A 1 -21.97 -48.68 -31.10
N THR A 2 -20.94 -47.94 -30.70
CA THR A 2 -20.32 -48.04 -29.38
C THR A 2 -20.74 -46.83 -28.58
N SER A 3 -21.64 -47.05 -27.63
CA SER A 3 -22.13 -46.09 -26.64
C SER A 3 -20.97 -45.54 -25.82
N LYS A 4 -20.73 -44.24 -25.90
CA LYS A 4 -19.90 -43.51 -24.93
C LYS A 4 -20.68 -43.43 -23.63
N GLU A 5 -20.22 -44.11 -22.60
CA GLU A 5 -20.66 -43.89 -21.23
C GLU A 5 -20.29 -42.47 -20.82
N ASN A 6 -21.31 -41.68 -20.51
CA ASN A 6 -21.18 -40.36 -19.92
C ASN A 6 -20.92 -40.55 -18.43
N SER A 7 -19.68 -40.34 -17.98
CA SER A 7 -19.40 -40.22 -16.54
C SER A 7 -20.17 -39.03 -15.98
N PRO A 8 -20.85 -39.15 -14.82
CA PRO A 8 -21.63 -38.04 -14.26
C PRO A 8 -20.69 -36.88 -13.91
N ALA A 9 -21.03 -35.70 -14.43
CA ALA A 9 -20.34 -34.47 -14.07
C ALA A 9 -20.50 -34.25 -12.56
N VAL A 10 -19.37 -34.22 -11.84
CA VAL A 10 -19.35 -33.82 -10.43
C VAL A 10 -19.88 -32.39 -10.37
N GLU A 11 -21.09 -32.20 -9.84
CA GLU A 11 -21.66 -30.88 -9.58
C GLU A 11 -20.72 -30.14 -8.64
N ARG A 12 -19.95 -29.19 -9.18
CA ARG A 12 -19.16 -28.28 -8.37
C ARG A 12 -20.14 -27.34 -7.67
N PRO A 13 -19.99 -27.08 -6.35
CA PRO A 13 -20.79 -26.07 -5.69
C PRO A 13 -20.68 -24.74 -6.46
N ALA A 14 -21.80 -24.04 -6.60
CA ALA A 14 -21.86 -22.81 -7.36
C ALA A 14 -20.85 -21.78 -6.81
N LYS A 15 -19.99 -21.26 -7.69
CA LYS A 15 -19.04 -20.19 -7.38
C LYS A 15 -19.84 -18.96 -6.93
N LEU A 16 -19.66 -18.51 -5.70
CA LEU A 16 -20.27 -17.27 -5.21
C LEU A 16 -19.67 -16.09 -5.96
N GLU A 17 -20.48 -15.07 -6.26
CA GLU A 17 -20.05 -13.89 -7.01
C GLU A 17 -20.60 -12.61 -6.38
N GLY A 18 -20.05 -11.47 -6.78
CA GLY A 18 -20.54 -10.15 -6.37
C GLY A 18 -20.62 -9.99 -4.85
N ARG A 19 -21.76 -9.46 -4.38
CA ARG A 19 -22.02 -9.26 -2.95
C ARG A 19 -22.01 -10.54 -2.13
N ALA A 20 -22.59 -11.63 -2.66
CA ALA A 20 -22.63 -12.91 -1.95
C ALA A 20 -21.22 -13.45 -1.68
N PHE A 21 -20.32 -13.30 -2.64
CA PHE A 21 -18.90 -13.62 -2.43
C PHE A 21 -18.27 -12.71 -1.36
N TYR A 22 -18.45 -11.40 -1.46
CA TYR A 22 -17.92 -10.44 -0.49
C TYR A 22 -18.38 -10.74 0.95
N GLU A 23 -19.65 -11.06 1.13
CA GLU A 23 -20.20 -11.45 2.43
C GLU A 23 -19.64 -12.78 2.93
N SER A 24 -19.41 -13.75 2.05
CA SER A 24 -18.85 -15.06 2.40
C SER A 24 -17.43 -14.98 2.97
N ILE A 25 -16.64 -13.98 2.54
CA ILE A 25 -15.29 -13.74 3.05
C ILE A 25 -15.27 -12.82 4.29
N GLY A 26 -16.43 -12.44 4.83
CA GLY A 26 -16.59 -11.66 6.05
C GLY A 26 -16.74 -10.16 5.86
N SER A 27 -17.09 -9.71 4.64
CA SER A 27 -17.30 -8.30 4.30
C SER A 27 -16.13 -7.38 4.73
N PRO A 28 -14.88 -7.66 4.31
CA PRO A 28 -13.71 -6.93 4.75
C PRO A 28 -13.78 -5.45 4.38
N LYS A 29 -13.70 -4.58 5.40
CA LYS A 29 -13.68 -3.12 5.23
C LYS A 29 -12.27 -2.56 5.11
N PHE A 30 -11.26 -3.30 5.56
CA PHE A 30 -9.87 -2.89 5.58
C PHE A 30 -9.09 -3.68 4.54
N ILE A 31 -8.49 -2.99 3.56
CA ILE A 31 -7.82 -3.66 2.45
C ILE A 31 -6.36 -3.23 2.36
N VAL A 32 -5.44 -4.19 2.52
CA VAL A 32 -4.02 -3.98 2.23
C VAL A 32 -3.82 -4.02 0.71
N ALA A 33 -3.35 -2.92 0.14
CA ALA A 33 -3.17 -2.81 -1.30
C ALA A 33 -2.09 -3.74 -1.85
N PRO A 34 -2.20 -4.15 -3.12
CA PRO A 34 -1.12 -4.80 -3.83
C PRO A 34 0.02 -3.80 -4.07
N MET A 35 1.21 -4.11 -3.57
CA MET A 35 2.38 -3.26 -3.70
C MET A 35 3.59 -4.12 -4.09
N VAL A 36 4.17 -3.84 -5.25
CA VAL A 36 5.35 -4.55 -5.75
C VAL A 36 6.49 -4.38 -4.77
N ASP A 37 7.07 -5.50 -4.31
CA ASP A 37 8.15 -5.57 -3.32
C ASP A 37 7.81 -4.96 -1.94
N GLN A 38 6.50 -4.86 -1.59
CA GLN A 38 6.05 -4.25 -0.34
C GLN A 38 4.82 -4.91 0.31
N SER A 39 4.24 -5.95 -0.29
CA SER A 39 3.04 -6.62 0.22
C SER A 39 3.19 -8.13 0.27
N GLU A 40 4.43 -8.60 0.44
CA GLU A 40 4.80 -9.98 0.71
C GLU A 40 4.16 -10.47 2.01
N PHE A 41 4.11 -11.79 2.17
CA PHE A 41 3.49 -12.46 3.32
C PHE A 41 3.85 -11.82 4.67
N ALA A 42 5.13 -11.57 4.95
CA ALA A 42 5.57 -11.03 6.23
C ALA A 42 4.98 -9.63 6.51
N TRP A 43 4.79 -8.79 5.49
CA TRP A 43 4.16 -7.48 5.66
C TRP A 43 2.65 -7.58 5.85
N ARG A 44 2.00 -8.53 5.14
CA ARG A 44 0.57 -8.84 5.36
C ARG A 44 0.34 -9.33 6.79
N MET A 45 1.19 -10.21 7.29
CA MET A 45 1.13 -10.70 8.67
C MET A 45 1.39 -9.57 9.67
N LEU A 46 2.34 -8.68 9.38
CA LEU A 46 2.61 -7.52 10.23
C LEU A 46 1.36 -6.66 10.35
N THR A 47 0.67 -6.36 9.25
CA THR A 47 -0.58 -5.62 9.30
C THR A 47 -1.67 -6.39 10.08
N ARG A 48 -1.85 -7.69 9.79
CA ARG A 48 -2.85 -8.54 10.50
C ARG A 48 -2.60 -8.61 12.00
N SER A 49 -1.35 -8.53 12.45
CA SER A 49 -0.98 -8.61 13.87
C SER A 49 -1.52 -7.46 14.72
N PHE A 50 -1.94 -6.35 14.10
CA PHE A 50 -2.60 -5.24 14.81
C PHE A 50 -4.11 -5.40 14.89
N ILE A 51 -4.70 -6.27 14.08
CA ILE A 51 -6.14 -6.55 14.09
C ILE A 51 -6.45 -7.55 15.18
N SER A 52 -7.55 -7.32 15.92
CA SER A 52 -7.96 -8.25 16.97
C SER A 52 -8.26 -9.65 16.38
N PRO A 53 -8.00 -10.75 17.12
CA PRO A 53 -8.28 -12.10 16.62
C PRO A 53 -9.73 -12.30 16.16
N THR A 54 -10.69 -11.62 16.79
CA THR A 54 -12.12 -11.66 16.46
C THR A 54 -12.47 -10.88 15.20
N GLU A 55 -11.63 -9.94 14.76
CA GLU A 55 -11.88 -9.07 13.62
C GLU A 55 -10.98 -9.39 12.42
N GLN A 56 -10.22 -10.49 12.43
CA GLN A 56 -9.29 -10.83 11.34
C GLN A 56 -9.95 -10.85 9.95
N LYS A 57 -11.23 -11.23 9.87
CA LYS A 57 -12.01 -11.22 8.61
C LYS A 57 -12.39 -9.82 8.11
N SER A 58 -12.28 -8.79 8.96
CA SER A 58 -12.43 -7.40 8.53
C SER A 58 -11.30 -6.92 7.62
N LEU A 59 -10.17 -7.64 7.62
CA LEU A 59 -8.98 -7.34 6.82
C LEU A 59 -8.80 -8.32 5.66
N LEU A 60 -8.83 -7.77 4.45
CA LEU A 60 -8.41 -8.41 3.21
C LEU A 60 -7.02 -7.90 2.83
N ALA A 61 -6.18 -8.79 2.31
CA ALA A 61 -4.89 -8.40 1.77
C ALA A 61 -4.72 -8.84 0.33
N TYR A 62 -3.80 -8.18 -0.37
CA TYR A 62 -3.41 -8.52 -1.73
C TYR A 62 -1.94 -8.92 -1.77
N THR A 63 -1.60 -9.86 -2.65
CA THR A 63 -0.20 -10.12 -2.99
C THR A 63 0.45 -8.93 -3.70
N PRO A 64 1.79 -8.89 -3.84
CA PRO A 64 2.42 -8.04 -4.84
C PRO A 64 1.84 -8.33 -6.23
N MET A 65 1.94 -7.36 -7.14
CA MET A 65 1.51 -7.56 -8.52
C MET A 65 2.44 -8.54 -9.24
N LEU A 66 1.92 -9.71 -9.62
CA LEU A 66 2.65 -10.78 -10.28
C LEU A 66 2.53 -10.69 -11.80
N HIS A 67 3.62 -10.90 -12.54
CA HIS A 67 3.55 -10.90 -14.01
C HIS A 67 3.05 -12.26 -14.52
N ALA A 68 1.83 -12.33 -15.06
CA ALA A 68 1.19 -13.61 -15.42
C ALA A 68 2.02 -14.50 -16.35
N ARG A 69 2.55 -13.96 -17.44
CA ARG A 69 3.40 -14.74 -18.37
C ARG A 69 4.64 -15.34 -17.70
N LEU A 70 5.35 -14.56 -16.88
CA LEU A 70 6.52 -15.06 -16.15
C LEU A 70 6.12 -16.09 -15.10
N PHE A 71 5.03 -15.83 -14.38
CA PHE A 71 4.50 -16.75 -13.38
C PHE A 71 4.07 -18.10 -13.96
N SER A 72 3.48 -18.09 -15.16
CA SER A 72 3.08 -19.30 -15.88
C SER A 72 4.29 -20.10 -16.37
N GLN A 73 5.26 -19.42 -17.00
CA GLN A 73 6.31 -20.07 -17.80
C GLN A 73 7.63 -20.29 -17.05
N ASP A 74 7.91 -19.53 -15.99
CA ASP A 74 9.18 -19.54 -15.27
C ASP A 74 8.98 -19.96 -13.81
N ASP A 75 9.35 -21.21 -13.51
CA ASP A 75 9.27 -21.77 -12.16
C ASP A 75 10.16 -21.02 -11.15
N LYS A 76 11.29 -20.47 -11.61
CA LYS A 76 12.18 -19.69 -10.74
C LYS A 76 11.52 -18.35 -10.38
N TYR A 77 10.87 -17.69 -11.34
CA TYR A 77 10.09 -16.48 -11.07
C TYR A 77 8.98 -16.78 -10.07
N ARG A 78 8.19 -17.83 -10.30
CA ARG A 78 7.09 -18.23 -9.41
C ARG A 78 7.57 -18.47 -7.97
N LYS A 79 8.61 -19.29 -7.78
CA LYS A 79 9.18 -19.59 -6.45
C LYS A 79 9.78 -18.37 -5.75
N ALA A 80 10.28 -17.40 -6.51
CA ALA A 80 10.83 -16.16 -5.96
C ALA A 80 9.75 -15.16 -5.53
N HIS A 81 8.48 -15.35 -5.92
CA HIS A 81 7.41 -14.38 -5.69
C HIS A 81 6.17 -14.93 -4.95
N PHE A 82 5.98 -16.25 -4.89
CA PHE A 82 4.80 -16.87 -4.27
C PHE A 82 5.12 -18.25 -3.68
N GLN A 83 4.93 -18.40 -2.37
CA GLN A 83 5.33 -19.55 -1.56
C GLN A 83 4.13 -20.17 -0.82
N ALA A 84 3.16 -20.68 -1.58
CA ALA A 84 1.91 -21.22 -1.01
C ALA A 84 2.05 -22.56 -0.29
N VAL A 85 2.95 -23.42 -0.76
CA VAL A 85 3.20 -24.76 -0.18
C VAL A 85 4.67 -24.97 0.10
N LYS A 86 4.97 -25.88 1.03
CA LYS A 86 6.35 -26.32 1.31
C LYS A 86 6.91 -27.13 0.15
N ALA A 87 8.17 -27.54 0.28
CA ALA A 87 8.86 -28.35 -0.72
C ALA A 87 8.19 -29.71 -1.01
N ASP A 88 7.33 -30.20 -0.12
CA ASP A 88 6.51 -31.40 -0.33
C ASP A 88 5.37 -31.20 -1.34
N GLY A 89 5.04 -29.95 -1.70
CA GLY A 89 4.01 -29.61 -2.67
C GLY A 89 2.58 -29.66 -2.13
N GLU A 90 2.38 -30.03 -0.86
CA GLU A 90 1.05 -30.29 -0.29
C GLU A 90 0.79 -29.46 0.97
N THR A 91 1.81 -29.28 1.83
CA THR A 91 1.63 -28.59 3.11
C THR A 91 1.52 -27.09 2.90
N PRO A 92 0.40 -26.43 3.28
CA PRO A 92 0.28 -24.98 3.22
C PRO A 92 1.40 -24.29 4.00
N TRP A 93 1.96 -23.22 3.44
CA TRP A 93 3.13 -22.55 4.01
C TRP A 93 2.90 -21.07 4.28
N LEU A 94 3.20 -20.17 3.33
CA LEU A 94 3.14 -18.72 3.53
C LEU A 94 1.95 -18.13 2.79
N ASP A 95 2.13 -17.84 1.50
CA ASP A 95 1.14 -17.09 0.72
C ASP A 95 -0.16 -17.87 0.58
N GLY A 96 -1.26 -17.29 1.07
CA GLY A 96 -2.58 -17.92 0.96
C GLY A 96 -2.83 -19.06 1.94
N ASN A 97 -1.98 -19.19 2.97
CA ASN A 97 -2.16 -20.18 4.01
C ASN A 97 -3.55 -20.00 4.67
N PRO A 98 -4.42 -21.04 4.64
CA PRO A 98 -5.80 -20.93 5.13
C PRO A 98 -5.96 -20.52 6.60
N SER A 99 -4.95 -20.77 7.44
CA SER A 99 -5.06 -20.46 8.88
C SER A 99 -4.64 -19.04 9.25
N ILE A 100 -3.86 -18.35 8.41
CA ILE A 100 -3.20 -17.09 8.80
C ILE A 100 -3.21 -16.00 7.73
N ASP A 101 -3.28 -16.35 6.44
CA ASP A 101 -3.17 -15.40 5.34
C ASP A 101 -4.40 -15.39 4.43
N ARG A 102 -5.59 -15.58 5.01
CA ARG A 102 -6.87 -15.42 4.32
C ARG A 102 -7.81 -14.50 5.12
N PRO A 103 -8.64 -13.66 4.46
CA PRO A 103 -8.84 -13.61 3.01
C PRO A 103 -7.68 -12.92 2.26
N LEU A 104 -7.30 -13.48 1.10
CA LEU A 104 -6.21 -13.00 0.24
C LEU A 104 -6.62 -13.02 -1.23
N PHE A 105 -6.38 -11.89 -1.91
CA PHE A 105 -6.50 -11.81 -3.37
C PHE A 105 -5.12 -11.82 -4.01
N VAL A 106 -4.96 -12.65 -5.05
CA VAL A 106 -3.70 -12.72 -5.81
C VAL A 106 -3.82 -11.86 -7.05
N GLN A 107 -3.00 -10.81 -7.12
CA GLN A 107 -3.07 -9.85 -8.23
C GLN A 107 -2.07 -10.16 -9.34
N PHE A 108 -2.57 -10.21 -10.58
CA PHE A 108 -1.73 -10.31 -11.78
C PHE A 108 -1.72 -9.02 -12.60
N CYS A 109 -0.62 -8.78 -13.30
CA CYS A 109 -0.62 -8.02 -14.54
C CYS A 109 -0.47 -8.94 -15.74
N ALA A 110 -1.22 -8.65 -16.79
CA ALA A 110 -1.24 -9.42 -18.04
C ALA A 110 -1.76 -8.58 -19.20
N ASN A 111 -1.54 -9.07 -20.41
CA ASN A 111 -2.10 -8.55 -21.65
C ASN A 111 -2.42 -9.67 -22.66
N ASP A 112 -2.36 -10.92 -22.20
CA ASP A 112 -2.61 -12.12 -22.97
C ASP A 112 -3.55 -13.03 -22.14
N PRO A 113 -4.77 -13.32 -22.63
CA PRO A 113 -5.77 -14.10 -21.89
C PRO A 113 -5.30 -15.51 -21.50
N ASP A 114 -4.59 -16.20 -22.39
CA ASP A 114 -4.16 -17.58 -22.15
C ASP A 114 -3.05 -17.66 -21.10
N ALA A 115 -2.05 -16.77 -21.18
CA ALA A 115 -1.02 -16.67 -20.15
C ALA A 115 -1.59 -16.25 -18.80
N LEU A 116 -2.58 -15.35 -18.78
CA LEU A 116 -3.30 -14.96 -17.56
C LEU A 116 -4.02 -16.15 -16.95
N LEU A 117 -4.82 -16.88 -17.73
CA LEU A 117 -5.55 -18.05 -17.25
C LEU A 117 -4.60 -19.14 -16.72
N SER A 118 -3.52 -19.41 -17.45
CA SER A 118 -2.52 -20.41 -17.05
C SER A 118 -1.86 -20.08 -15.71
N ALA A 119 -1.55 -18.79 -15.46
CA ALA A 119 -1.02 -18.35 -14.17
C ALA A 119 -2.09 -18.41 -13.07
N ALA A 120 -3.31 -17.96 -13.37
CA ALA A 120 -4.41 -17.90 -12.41
C ALA A 120 -4.84 -19.28 -11.90
N LYS A 121 -4.89 -20.29 -12.78
CA LYS A 121 -5.19 -21.68 -12.40
C LYS A 121 -4.20 -22.25 -11.36
N GLN A 122 -2.97 -21.74 -11.32
CA GLN A 122 -1.95 -22.19 -10.36
C GLN A 122 -2.10 -21.59 -8.96
N VAL A 123 -2.71 -20.41 -8.85
CA VAL A 123 -2.90 -19.73 -7.55
C VAL A 123 -4.31 -19.90 -6.98
N ALA A 124 -5.30 -20.25 -7.81
CA ALA A 124 -6.69 -20.39 -7.42
C ALA A 124 -6.95 -21.27 -6.16
N PRO A 125 -6.21 -22.37 -5.91
CA PRO A 125 -6.36 -23.15 -4.67
C PRO A 125 -5.93 -22.41 -3.40
N TYR A 126 -5.10 -21.37 -3.53
CA TYR A 126 -4.40 -20.67 -2.46
C TYR A 126 -4.88 -19.22 -2.29
N CYS A 127 -6.03 -18.86 -2.83
CA CYS A 127 -6.57 -17.51 -2.70
C CYS A 127 -8.09 -17.48 -2.70
N ASP A 128 -8.66 -16.38 -2.24
CA ASP A 128 -10.11 -16.13 -2.21
C ASP A 128 -10.61 -15.55 -3.53
N ALA A 129 -9.77 -14.79 -4.23
CA ALA A 129 -10.03 -14.33 -5.59
C ALA A 129 -8.72 -14.07 -6.34
N VAL A 130 -8.82 -14.06 -7.67
CA VAL A 130 -7.77 -13.56 -8.56
C VAL A 130 -8.12 -12.15 -9.00
N ASP A 131 -7.18 -11.22 -8.86
CA ASP A 131 -7.37 -9.81 -9.22
C ASP A 131 -6.58 -9.44 -10.48
N LEU A 132 -7.20 -8.68 -11.39
CA LEU A 132 -6.51 -8.08 -12.53
C LEU A 132 -6.10 -6.64 -12.23
N ASN A 133 -4.79 -6.36 -12.31
CA ASN A 133 -4.26 -5.01 -12.25
C ASN A 133 -4.54 -4.25 -13.55
N LEU A 134 -5.37 -3.22 -13.45
CA LEU A 134 -5.67 -2.27 -14.53
C LEU A 134 -5.32 -0.82 -14.13
N GLY A 135 -4.46 -0.66 -13.11
CA GLY A 135 -4.20 0.63 -12.48
C GLY A 135 -2.72 1.03 -12.39
N CYS A 136 -1.77 0.13 -12.65
CA CYS A 136 -0.34 0.43 -12.55
C CYS A 136 0.10 1.43 -13.65
N PRO A 137 0.59 2.64 -13.29
CA PRO A 137 0.96 3.65 -14.29
C PRO A 137 2.48 3.65 -14.56
N GLN A 138 3.22 2.68 -14.04
CA GLN A 138 4.69 2.67 -14.06
C GLN A 138 5.25 2.44 -15.47
N GLY A 139 6.49 2.87 -15.68
CA GLY A 139 7.15 2.72 -16.99
C GLY A 139 7.27 1.27 -17.46
N ILE A 140 7.42 0.32 -16.53
CA ILE A 140 7.45 -1.11 -16.84
C ILE A 140 6.10 -1.62 -17.37
N ALA A 141 4.98 -1.14 -16.81
CA ALA A 141 3.63 -1.44 -17.28
C ALA A 141 3.38 -0.87 -18.67
N ARG A 142 3.90 0.34 -18.96
CA ARG A 142 3.86 0.92 -20.30
C ARG A 142 4.58 0.06 -21.33
N LYS A 143 5.81 -0.37 -21.01
CA LYS A 143 6.63 -1.21 -21.89
C LYS A 143 5.99 -2.59 -22.11
N GLY A 144 5.44 -3.17 -21.06
CA GLY A 144 4.76 -4.46 -21.10
C GLY A 144 3.32 -4.42 -21.59
N LYS A 145 2.75 -3.23 -21.86
CA LYS A 145 1.36 -3.01 -22.27
C LYS A 145 0.33 -3.68 -21.33
N TYR A 146 0.48 -3.48 -20.04
CA TYR A 146 -0.46 -3.94 -19.00
C TYR A 146 -0.78 -2.82 -18.01
N GLY A 147 -1.62 -3.08 -17.00
CA GLY A 147 -1.98 -2.09 -15.99
C GLY A 147 -2.81 -0.95 -16.59
N ALA A 148 -2.52 0.30 -16.21
CA ALA A 148 -3.27 1.47 -16.68
C ALA A 148 -3.09 1.77 -18.19
N PHE A 149 -2.26 1.02 -18.90
CA PHE A 149 -2.08 1.14 -20.36
C PHE A 149 -2.98 0.19 -21.16
N LEU A 150 -3.85 -0.55 -20.47
CA LEU A 150 -4.94 -1.31 -21.08
C LEU A 150 -6.24 -0.51 -21.16
N GLN A 151 -6.35 0.62 -20.44
CA GLN A 151 -7.61 1.36 -20.31
C GLN A 151 -8.18 1.83 -21.66
N GLU A 152 -7.35 1.95 -22.70
CA GLU A 152 -7.79 2.27 -24.07
C GLU A 152 -8.28 1.04 -24.88
N ASP A 153 -7.95 -0.19 -24.46
CA ASP A 153 -8.32 -1.46 -25.13
C ASP A 153 -9.37 -2.22 -24.30
N GLN A 154 -10.60 -1.70 -24.33
CA GLN A 154 -11.73 -2.23 -23.55
C GLN A 154 -12.10 -3.68 -23.93
N ASP A 155 -11.91 -4.06 -25.20
CA ASP A 155 -12.17 -5.43 -25.68
C ASP A 155 -11.16 -6.42 -25.10
N LEU A 156 -9.88 -6.05 -25.02
CA LEU A 156 -8.88 -6.87 -24.35
C LEU A 156 -9.16 -6.98 -22.84
N ILE A 157 -9.53 -5.88 -22.17
CA ILE A 157 -9.91 -5.94 -20.75
C ILE A 157 -11.06 -6.91 -20.53
N PHE A 158 -12.11 -6.84 -21.35
CA PHE A 158 -13.24 -7.75 -21.28
C PHE A 158 -12.78 -9.20 -21.41
N ARG A 159 -11.98 -9.53 -22.44
CA ARG A 159 -11.48 -10.90 -22.66
C ARG A 159 -10.61 -11.41 -21.51
N LEU A 160 -9.75 -10.57 -20.94
CA LEU A 160 -8.87 -10.93 -19.83
C LEU A 160 -9.67 -11.28 -18.56
N ILE A 161 -10.72 -10.53 -18.24
CA ILE A 161 -11.54 -10.80 -17.05
C ILE A 161 -12.50 -11.96 -17.31
N ASN A 162 -13.16 -11.98 -18.48
CA ASN A 162 -14.18 -12.97 -18.81
C ASN A 162 -13.59 -14.39 -18.87
N ILE A 163 -12.39 -14.56 -19.44
CA ILE A 163 -11.78 -15.90 -19.47
C ILE A 163 -11.51 -16.43 -18.06
N LEU A 164 -11.08 -15.57 -17.12
CA LEU A 164 -10.87 -15.98 -15.74
C LEU A 164 -12.20 -16.27 -15.05
N HIS A 165 -13.21 -15.44 -15.29
CA HIS A 165 -14.54 -15.61 -14.72
C HIS A 165 -15.15 -16.97 -15.11
N GLU A 166 -15.09 -17.34 -16.38
CA GLU A 166 -15.66 -18.61 -16.86
C GLU A 166 -14.89 -19.85 -16.35
N GLU A 167 -13.57 -19.74 -16.24
CA GLU A 167 -12.70 -20.92 -16.10
C GLU A 167 -12.18 -21.17 -14.68
N LEU A 168 -12.18 -20.15 -13.81
CA LEU A 168 -11.67 -20.30 -12.44
C LEU A 168 -12.77 -20.76 -11.46
N PRO A 169 -12.41 -21.60 -10.47
CA PRO A 169 -13.34 -21.96 -9.40
C PRO A 169 -13.50 -20.86 -8.34
N VAL A 170 -12.63 -19.84 -8.37
CA VAL A 170 -12.66 -18.69 -7.46
C VAL A 170 -13.09 -17.42 -8.22
N PRO A 171 -13.69 -16.43 -7.54
CA PRO A 171 -14.10 -15.18 -8.18
C PRO A 171 -12.93 -14.38 -8.73
N VAL A 172 -13.26 -13.48 -9.64
CA VAL A 172 -12.33 -12.53 -10.26
C VAL A 172 -12.65 -11.13 -9.79
N THR A 173 -11.64 -10.33 -9.49
CA THR A 173 -11.79 -8.91 -9.14
C THR A 173 -10.90 -8.07 -10.03
N ALA A 174 -11.12 -6.76 -10.03
CA ALA A 174 -10.27 -5.85 -10.81
C ALA A 174 -10.01 -4.55 -10.07
N LYS A 175 -8.79 -4.03 -10.24
CA LYS A 175 -8.37 -2.74 -9.70
C LYS A 175 -8.09 -1.74 -10.83
N ILE A 176 -8.90 -0.69 -10.90
CA ILE A 176 -8.81 0.36 -11.92
C ILE A 176 -8.31 1.70 -11.36
N ARG A 177 -7.97 2.60 -12.27
CA ARG A 177 -7.86 4.05 -12.04
C ARG A 177 -9.03 4.76 -12.71
N ILE A 178 -9.38 5.95 -12.22
CA ILE A 178 -10.38 6.80 -12.87
C ILE A 178 -9.84 7.38 -14.18
N LEU A 179 -10.74 7.75 -15.09
CA LEU A 179 -10.45 8.40 -16.37
C LEU A 179 -10.69 9.93 -16.28
N ASP A 180 -10.62 10.62 -17.42
CA ASP A 180 -10.75 12.08 -17.47
C ASP A 180 -12.17 12.55 -17.13
N THR A 181 -13.19 11.80 -17.55
CA THR A 181 -14.60 12.12 -17.28
C THR A 181 -15.30 11.07 -16.42
N LYS A 182 -16.42 11.49 -15.81
CA LYS A 182 -17.31 10.63 -15.02
C LYS A 182 -17.92 9.53 -15.89
N GLU A 183 -18.34 9.89 -17.10
CA GLU A 183 -19.01 9.04 -18.05
C GLU A 183 -18.07 7.96 -18.58
N GLU A 184 -16.84 8.32 -18.96
CA GLU A 184 -15.82 7.35 -19.38
C GLU A 184 -15.45 6.40 -18.24
N THR A 185 -15.29 6.93 -17.03
CA THR A 185 -14.99 6.11 -15.86
C THR A 185 -16.11 5.12 -15.55
N LEU A 186 -17.38 5.54 -15.69
CA LEU A 186 -18.54 4.68 -15.52
C LEU A 186 -18.62 3.61 -16.62
N ALA A 187 -18.45 3.97 -17.88
CA ALA A 187 -18.43 3.01 -18.99
C ALA A 187 -17.33 1.95 -18.81
N TYR A 188 -16.16 2.39 -18.36
CA TYR A 188 -15.05 1.49 -18.03
C TYR A 188 -15.40 0.53 -16.88
N ALA A 189 -15.94 1.04 -15.77
CA ALA A 189 -16.39 0.23 -14.65
C ALA A 189 -17.47 -0.79 -15.06
N GLN A 190 -18.43 -0.38 -15.90
CA GLN A 190 -19.48 -1.26 -16.43
C GLN A 190 -18.90 -2.37 -17.30
N ASN A 191 -17.91 -2.09 -18.16
CA ASN A 191 -17.26 -3.11 -18.96
C ASN A 191 -16.55 -4.16 -18.10
N VAL A 192 -15.83 -3.71 -17.07
CA VAL A 192 -15.15 -4.59 -16.09
C VAL A 192 -16.13 -5.49 -15.35
N LEU A 193 -17.26 -4.94 -14.89
CA LEU A 193 -18.31 -5.71 -14.19
C LEU A 193 -19.03 -6.68 -15.14
N LYS A 194 -19.36 -6.23 -16.36
CA LYS A 194 -19.98 -7.07 -17.40
C LYS A 194 -19.10 -8.25 -17.79
N ALA A 195 -17.78 -8.09 -17.72
CA ALA A 195 -16.82 -9.16 -17.97
C ALA A 195 -16.74 -10.19 -16.83
N GLY A 196 -17.43 -9.99 -15.71
CA GLY A 196 -17.54 -10.96 -14.61
C GLY A 196 -16.72 -10.64 -13.36
N ALA A 197 -16.20 -9.42 -13.23
CA ALA A 197 -15.54 -8.99 -11.99
C ALA A 197 -16.56 -8.88 -10.84
N SER A 198 -16.32 -9.59 -9.74
CA SER A 198 -17.17 -9.61 -8.54
C SER A 198 -16.98 -8.40 -7.64
N ILE A 199 -15.78 -7.83 -7.61
CA ILE A 199 -15.46 -6.65 -6.81
C ILE A 199 -14.65 -5.67 -7.66
N LEU A 200 -15.02 -4.39 -7.59
CA LEU A 200 -14.34 -3.30 -8.27
C LEU A 200 -13.55 -2.46 -7.26
N THR A 201 -12.22 -2.46 -7.36
CA THR A 201 -11.38 -1.53 -6.61
C THR A 201 -11.08 -0.30 -7.46
N VAL A 202 -11.39 0.90 -6.94
CA VAL A 202 -11.21 2.16 -7.68
C VAL A 202 -10.16 3.02 -7.00
N HIS A 203 -9.03 3.25 -7.68
CA HIS A 203 -8.11 4.31 -7.28
C HIS A 203 -8.60 5.64 -7.87
N GLY A 204 -8.96 6.59 -7.00
CA GLY A 204 -9.44 7.93 -7.39
C GLY A 204 -8.41 8.83 -8.07
N ARG A 205 -7.35 8.29 -8.68
CA ARG A 205 -6.36 9.06 -9.43
C ARG A 205 -6.27 8.55 -10.86
N ARG A 206 -6.09 9.46 -11.81
CA ARG A 206 -5.77 9.15 -13.22
C ARG A 206 -4.39 8.53 -13.37
N ARG A 207 -4.12 7.90 -14.50
CA ARG A 207 -2.82 7.26 -14.80
C ARG A 207 -1.64 8.23 -14.69
N GLU A 208 -1.83 9.48 -15.08
CA GLU A 208 -0.81 10.52 -15.15
C GLU A 208 -0.43 11.05 -13.76
N GLN A 209 -1.32 10.88 -12.78
CA GLN A 209 -1.12 11.26 -11.38
C GLN A 209 -0.21 10.25 -10.66
N LYS A 210 1.10 10.39 -10.89
CA LYS A 210 2.17 9.57 -10.29
C LYS A 210 3.41 10.39 -9.96
N GLY A 211 4.27 9.89 -9.06
CA GLY A 211 5.49 10.59 -8.66
C GLY A 211 5.19 11.97 -8.06
N HIS A 212 5.87 13.01 -8.54
CA HIS A 212 5.60 14.38 -8.13
C HIS A 212 4.25 14.95 -8.64
N LEU A 213 3.58 14.27 -9.58
CA LEU A 213 2.25 14.62 -10.09
C LEU A 213 1.11 13.89 -9.36
N THR A 214 1.40 13.13 -8.31
CA THR A 214 0.42 12.26 -7.63
C THR A 214 -0.85 13.00 -7.21
N GLY A 215 -0.74 14.20 -6.64
CA GLY A 215 -1.89 15.00 -6.20
C GLY A 215 -2.86 14.23 -5.29
N LEU A 216 -4.09 14.73 -5.17
CA LEU A 216 -5.15 14.09 -4.40
C LEU A 216 -5.95 13.10 -5.25
N ALA A 217 -6.53 12.12 -4.58
CA ALA A 217 -7.50 11.19 -5.11
C ALA A 217 -8.90 11.82 -5.04
N GLU A 218 -9.64 11.72 -6.14
CA GLU A 218 -10.97 12.28 -6.32
C GLU A 218 -12.03 11.29 -5.80
N TRP A 219 -12.28 11.30 -4.48
CA TRP A 219 -13.30 10.45 -3.85
C TRP A 219 -14.71 10.67 -4.42
N GLN A 220 -15.01 11.88 -4.90
CA GLN A 220 -16.29 12.19 -5.54
C GLN A 220 -16.54 11.39 -6.84
N MET A 221 -15.48 10.98 -7.54
CA MET A 221 -15.60 10.09 -8.69
C MET A 221 -16.04 8.68 -8.24
N ILE A 222 -15.52 8.21 -7.12
CA ILE A 222 -15.90 6.91 -6.53
C ILE A 222 -17.35 6.96 -6.04
N ARG A 223 -17.76 8.08 -5.41
CA ARG A 223 -19.16 8.31 -5.03
C ARG A 223 -20.10 8.27 -6.23
N PHE A 224 -19.73 8.96 -7.31
CA PHE A 224 -20.49 8.92 -8.54
C PHE A 224 -20.65 7.50 -9.10
N LEU A 225 -19.60 6.68 -9.09
CA LEU A 225 -19.69 5.27 -9.48
C LEU A 225 -20.62 4.47 -8.56
N ARG A 226 -20.51 4.65 -7.24
CA ARG A 226 -21.39 4.00 -6.27
C ARG A 226 -22.86 4.32 -6.58
N ASP A 227 -23.19 5.57 -6.85
CA ASP A 227 -24.57 5.99 -7.14
C ASP A 227 -25.07 5.51 -8.51
N SER A 228 -24.18 5.34 -9.48
CA SER A 228 -24.53 5.01 -10.86
C SER A 228 -24.56 3.49 -11.15
N LEU A 229 -23.91 2.68 -10.31
CA LEU A 229 -23.83 1.23 -10.47
C LEU A 229 -24.89 0.52 -9.61
N PRO A 230 -25.30 -0.72 -9.97
CA PRO A 230 -26.27 -1.49 -9.19
C PRO A 230 -25.91 -1.55 -7.71
N LYS A 231 -26.90 -1.43 -6.81
CA LYS A 231 -26.70 -1.38 -5.35
C LYS A 231 -25.85 -2.53 -4.81
N GLU A 232 -26.02 -3.72 -5.37
CA GLU A 232 -25.26 -4.92 -4.96
C GLU A 232 -23.77 -4.88 -5.34
N THR A 233 -23.36 -4.05 -6.29
CA THR A 233 -21.95 -3.90 -6.68
C THR A 233 -21.09 -3.60 -5.45
N VAL A 234 -20.04 -4.39 -5.26
CA VAL A 234 -19.07 -4.19 -4.19
C VAL A 234 -17.95 -3.29 -4.71
N ILE A 235 -17.70 -2.18 -4.01
CA ILE A 235 -16.68 -1.20 -4.39
C ILE A 235 -15.67 -1.02 -3.26
N PHE A 236 -14.38 -1.10 -3.57
CA PHE A 236 -13.32 -0.69 -2.65
C PHE A 236 -12.71 0.65 -3.09
N ALA A 237 -12.71 1.62 -2.18
CA ALA A 237 -12.12 2.93 -2.41
C ALA A 237 -10.61 2.90 -2.14
N ASN A 238 -9.81 3.52 -3.01
CA ASN A 238 -8.37 3.60 -2.83
C ASN A 238 -7.83 5.02 -3.12
N GLY A 239 -6.90 5.47 -2.29
CA GLY A 239 -6.16 6.74 -2.43
C GLY A 239 -6.44 7.71 -1.29
N ASN A 240 -5.38 8.37 -0.81
CA ASN A 240 -5.41 9.37 0.29
C ASN A 240 -5.82 8.82 1.67
N ILE A 241 -5.51 7.56 1.96
CA ILE A 241 -5.64 6.97 3.29
C ILE A 241 -4.26 6.98 3.94
N LEU A 242 -4.04 7.91 4.88
CA LEU A 242 -2.74 8.21 5.46
C LEU A 242 -2.66 7.85 6.95
N GLN A 243 -3.78 7.90 7.66
CA GLN A 243 -3.92 7.48 9.05
C GLN A 243 -5.30 6.84 9.29
N GLU A 244 -5.49 6.21 10.45
CA GLU A 244 -6.74 5.53 10.82
C GLU A 244 -7.97 6.42 10.64
N GLY A 245 -7.92 7.67 11.11
CA GLY A 245 -9.04 8.60 11.01
C GLY A 245 -9.41 9.05 9.59
N ASP A 246 -8.68 8.62 8.55
CA ASP A 246 -9.07 8.84 7.16
C ASP A 246 -10.04 7.76 6.64
N ILE A 247 -10.13 6.61 7.31
CA ILE A 247 -10.91 5.45 6.85
C ILE A 247 -12.40 5.78 6.85
N GLU A 248 -12.94 6.23 7.98
CA GLU A 248 -14.38 6.54 8.11
C GLU A 248 -14.78 7.70 7.21
N LYS A 249 -13.92 8.73 7.09
CA LYS A 249 -14.12 9.85 6.16
C LYS A 249 -14.20 9.36 4.71
N CYS A 250 -13.35 8.42 4.32
CA CYS A 250 -13.36 7.86 2.97
C CYS A 250 -14.64 7.05 2.72
N LEU A 251 -15.05 6.19 3.67
CA LEU A 251 -16.28 5.41 3.57
C LEU A 251 -17.51 6.33 3.46
N GLU A 252 -17.60 7.36 4.29
CA GLU A 252 -18.71 8.33 4.28
C GLU A 252 -18.75 9.10 2.94
N ALA A 253 -17.61 9.63 2.49
CA ALA A 253 -17.55 10.42 1.27
C ALA A 253 -17.83 9.60 0.00
N THR A 254 -17.42 8.33 -0.04
CA THR A 254 -17.50 7.48 -1.24
C THR A 254 -18.70 6.55 -1.26
N GLY A 255 -19.25 6.18 -0.09
CA GLY A 255 -20.23 5.10 0.04
C GLY A 255 -19.68 3.71 -0.36
N ALA A 256 -18.36 3.56 -0.43
CA ALA A 256 -17.72 2.28 -0.75
C ALA A 256 -17.89 1.25 0.38
N ASP A 257 -17.75 -0.03 0.05
CA ASP A 257 -17.88 -1.13 0.99
C ASP A 257 -16.63 -1.34 1.85
N GLY A 258 -15.47 -0.92 1.33
CA GLY A 258 -14.19 -1.04 2.00
C GLY A 258 -13.17 -0.02 1.50
N VAL A 259 -12.12 0.17 2.29
CA VAL A 259 -11.05 1.13 2.07
C VAL A 259 -9.73 0.41 1.92
N MET A 260 -9.07 0.65 0.80
CA MET A 260 -7.74 0.13 0.50
C MET A 260 -6.66 1.18 0.78
N SER A 261 -5.69 0.81 1.61
CA SER A 261 -4.49 1.61 1.88
C SER A 261 -3.23 0.96 1.31
N ALA A 262 -2.37 1.79 0.71
CA ALA A 262 -1.08 1.38 0.15
C ALA A 262 0.06 2.05 0.94
N GLU A 263 0.51 3.22 0.49
CA GLU A 263 1.62 3.96 1.12
C GLU A 263 1.38 4.32 2.60
N GLY A 264 0.11 4.54 3.00
CA GLY A 264 -0.26 4.71 4.39
C GLY A 264 0.06 3.47 5.22
N ASN A 265 -0.44 2.30 4.80
CA ASN A 265 -0.11 1.02 5.44
C ASN A 265 1.39 0.70 5.41
N LEU A 266 2.09 1.04 4.33
CA LEU A 266 3.53 0.80 4.22
C LEU A 266 4.36 1.68 5.16
N SER A 267 3.82 2.83 5.57
CA SER A 267 4.46 3.73 6.54
C SER A 267 4.02 3.44 7.97
N ASP A 268 2.79 2.94 8.14
CA ASP A 268 2.17 2.56 9.40
C ASP A 268 1.32 1.28 9.20
N PRO A 269 1.86 0.09 9.49
CA PRO A 269 1.11 -1.16 9.32
C PRO A 269 -0.06 -1.29 10.30
N ALA A 270 -0.17 -0.42 11.31
CA ALA A 270 -1.29 -0.40 12.24
C ALA A 270 -2.43 0.54 11.79
N ILE A 271 -2.37 1.11 10.57
CA ILE A 271 -3.32 2.11 10.07
C ILE A 271 -4.81 1.73 10.19
N PHE A 272 -5.14 0.44 10.19
CA PHE A 272 -6.52 -0.06 10.32
C PHE A 272 -6.97 -0.28 11.76
N THR A 273 -6.10 -0.01 12.73
CA THR A 273 -6.32 -0.30 14.14
C THR A 273 -6.50 0.99 14.92
N LYS A 274 -7.53 1.03 15.76
CA LYS A 274 -7.77 2.16 16.65
C LYS A 274 -6.64 2.27 17.68
N PRO A 275 -6.29 3.49 18.12
CA PRO A 275 -5.42 3.67 19.28
C PRO A 275 -5.93 2.87 20.48
N PRO A 276 -5.03 2.26 21.28
CA PRO A 276 -5.43 1.67 22.55
C PRO A 276 -6.04 2.74 23.48
N PRO A 277 -6.92 2.34 24.43
CA PRO A 277 -7.41 3.23 25.47
C PRO A 277 -6.28 3.90 26.24
N VAL A 278 -6.57 5.07 26.81
CA VAL A 278 -5.59 5.79 27.64
C VAL A 278 -5.27 4.97 28.89
N GLY A 279 -4.00 4.68 29.13
CA GLY A 279 -3.52 3.82 30.22
C GLY A 279 -3.32 2.34 29.82
N GLU A 280 -3.74 1.95 28.61
CA GLU A 280 -3.61 0.60 28.07
C GLU A 280 -2.65 0.53 26.87
N GLU A 281 -1.79 1.55 26.71
CA GLU A 281 -0.84 1.64 25.59
C GLU A 281 0.20 0.51 25.56
N GLY A 282 0.49 -0.09 26.71
CA GLY A 282 1.63 -0.97 26.89
C GLY A 282 2.95 -0.24 26.63
N ARG A 283 3.95 -0.96 26.10
CA ARG A 283 5.27 -0.40 25.75
C ARG A 283 5.41 -0.09 24.25
N ASP A 284 4.44 -0.53 23.45
CA ASP A 284 4.49 -0.50 21.99
C ASP A 284 3.90 0.80 21.42
N TYR A 285 2.93 1.39 22.11
CA TYR A 285 2.22 2.59 21.67
C TYR A 285 2.69 3.81 22.46
N TRP A 286 3.07 4.88 21.76
CA TRP A 286 3.45 6.15 22.39
C TRP A 286 2.29 7.14 22.32
N ARG A 287 2.04 7.85 23.42
CA ARG A 287 1.10 8.97 23.49
C ARG A 287 1.80 10.20 24.04
N GLY A 288 1.79 11.28 23.26
CA GLY A 288 2.33 12.57 23.65
C GLY A 288 1.40 13.35 24.57
N LYS A 289 1.95 14.39 25.18
CA LYS A 289 1.24 15.35 26.06
C LYS A 289 0.15 16.14 25.33
N ASP A 290 0.22 16.23 23.99
CA ASP A 290 -0.81 16.82 23.12
C ASP A 290 -1.94 15.84 22.76
N GLY A 291 -1.91 14.62 23.30
CA GLY A 291 -2.89 13.55 23.04
C GLY A 291 -2.66 12.80 21.73
N LYS A 292 -1.75 13.26 20.86
CA LYS A 292 -1.38 12.52 19.64
C LYS A 292 -0.58 11.29 20.01
N GLY A 293 -0.68 10.24 19.21
CA GLY A 293 0.07 9.02 19.44
C GLY A 293 0.24 8.19 18.18
N GLY A 294 0.89 7.04 18.36
CA GLY A 294 1.10 6.02 17.35
C GLY A 294 2.00 4.91 17.88
N TYR A 295 2.07 3.81 17.14
CA TYR A 295 3.00 2.73 17.45
C TYR A 295 4.45 3.16 17.24
N ARG A 296 5.34 2.71 18.13
CA ARG A 296 6.76 3.04 18.02
C ARG A 296 7.43 2.23 16.92
N VAL A 297 8.38 2.85 16.23
CA VAL A 297 9.10 2.23 15.10
C VAL A 297 9.87 0.98 15.53
N ASP A 298 10.42 0.97 16.74
CA ASP A 298 11.15 -0.16 17.30
C ASP A 298 10.21 -1.32 17.67
N ALA A 299 9.03 -1.03 18.22
CA ALA A 299 7.99 -2.01 18.51
C ALA A 299 7.49 -2.69 17.22
N VAL A 300 7.17 -1.89 16.19
CA VAL A 300 6.71 -2.39 14.90
C VAL A 300 7.81 -3.20 14.19
N PHE A 301 9.06 -2.72 14.23
CA PHE A 301 10.19 -3.45 13.65
C PHE A 301 10.45 -4.78 14.38
N ARG A 302 10.44 -4.78 15.72
CA ARG A 302 10.56 -6.02 16.50
C ARG A 302 9.48 -7.04 16.12
N ARG A 303 8.22 -6.60 16.03
CA ARG A 303 7.10 -7.46 15.61
C ARG A 303 7.29 -8.02 14.20
N TYR A 304 7.79 -7.20 13.27
CA TYR A 304 8.12 -7.66 11.91
C TYR A 304 9.24 -8.72 11.91
N MET A 305 10.27 -8.55 12.74
CA MET A 305 11.35 -9.53 12.91
C MET A 305 10.84 -10.84 13.51
N ASP A 306 9.93 -10.78 14.49
CA ASP A 306 9.36 -11.98 15.11
C ASP A 306 8.56 -12.81 14.10
N ILE A 307 7.76 -12.15 13.25
CA ILE A 307 7.02 -12.79 12.13
C ILE A 307 7.99 -13.47 11.17
N LEU A 308 9.10 -12.82 10.84
CA LEU A 308 10.11 -13.39 9.95
C LEU A 308 10.76 -14.62 10.58
N HIS A 309 11.22 -14.53 11.83
CA HIS A 309 11.80 -15.67 12.56
C HIS A 309 10.84 -16.85 12.55
N GLU A 310 9.61 -16.64 13.01
CA GLU A 310 8.63 -17.70 13.22
C GLU A 310 8.20 -18.36 11.90
N HIS A 311 7.83 -17.56 10.90
CA HIS A 311 7.19 -18.10 9.70
C HIS A 311 8.15 -18.33 8.53
N VAL A 312 9.13 -17.43 8.35
CA VAL A 312 10.00 -17.42 7.16
C VAL A 312 11.29 -18.19 7.41
N PHE A 313 11.93 -17.99 8.55
CA PHE A 313 13.16 -18.69 8.92
C PHE A 313 12.90 -19.98 9.72
N GLY A 314 11.68 -20.16 10.25
CA GLY A 314 11.29 -21.37 10.99
C GLY A 314 11.95 -21.49 12.37
N ASN A 315 12.38 -20.38 12.95
CA ASN A 315 13.07 -20.32 14.23
C ASN A 315 12.22 -19.57 15.26
N LYS A 316 12.39 -19.88 16.55
CA LYS A 316 11.79 -19.06 17.61
C LYS A 316 12.44 -17.67 17.58
N PRO A 317 11.67 -16.58 17.73
CA PRO A 317 12.25 -15.26 17.93
C PRO A 317 13.25 -15.25 19.10
N PRO A 318 14.39 -14.53 18.98
CA PRO A 318 15.38 -14.46 20.04
C PRO A 318 14.80 -13.75 21.26
N GLU A 319 15.30 -14.10 22.44
CA GLU A 319 14.96 -13.39 23.67
C GLU A 319 15.57 -11.98 23.64
N ARG A 320 14.73 -10.96 23.87
CA ARG A 320 15.13 -9.55 23.87
C ARG A 320 14.67 -8.89 25.16
N ARG A 321 15.38 -7.82 25.55
CA ARG A 321 14.95 -6.93 26.63
C ARG A 321 13.55 -6.36 26.36
N PRO A 322 12.74 -6.04 27.39
CA PRO A 322 11.52 -5.27 27.20
C PRO A 322 11.80 -3.96 26.44
N LEU A 323 10.84 -3.50 25.63
CA LEU A 323 10.93 -2.20 24.98
C LEU A 323 11.08 -1.11 26.05
N PHE A 324 12.12 -0.27 25.92
CA PHE A 324 12.46 0.74 26.93
C PHE A 324 11.31 1.74 27.15
N MET A 325 11.10 2.12 28.41
CA MET A 325 10.23 3.21 28.85
C MET A 325 10.99 4.15 29.77
N PRO A 326 10.70 5.47 29.77
CA PRO A 326 11.27 6.38 30.77
C PRO A 326 11.01 5.88 32.19
N GLY A 327 12.08 5.78 32.98
CA GLY A 327 12.06 5.18 34.33
C GLY A 327 12.64 3.77 34.40
N ASP A 328 12.84 3.09 33.27
CA ASP A 328 13.61 1.84 33.22
C ASP A 328 15.13 2.10 33.41
N ASP A 329 15.88 1.03 33.66
CA ASP A 329 17.34 1.06 33.71
C ASP A 329 17.97 1.48 32.36
N THR A 330 19.08 2.22 32.43
CA THR A 330 19.79 2.81 31.28
C THR A 330 21.25 2.35 31.17
N GLU A 331 21.75 1.50 32.07
CA GLU A 331 23.16 1.04 32.03
C GLU A 331 23.49 0.32 30.70
N TRP A 332 22.55 -0.46 30.19
CA TRP A 332 22.68 -1.17 28.91
C TRP A 332 22.87 -0.26 27.69
N MET A 333 22.51 1.03 27.79
CA MET A 333 22.71 2.00 26.71
C MET A 333 24.17 2.45 26.61
N LYS A 334 24.96 2.25 27.67
CA LYS A 334 26.39 2.60 27.76
C LYS A 334 27.30 1.44 27.36
N GLU A 335 26.77 0.22 27.33
CA GLU A 335 27.49 -0.97 26.87
C GLU A 335 27.95 -0.74 25.43
N SER A 336 29.28 -0.75 25.24
CA SER A 336 29.86 -0.70 23.90
C SER A 336 29.36 -1.92 23.12
N GLU A 337 28.91 -1.74 21.88
CA GLU A 337 28.74 -2.89 21.00
C GLU A 337 30.10 -3.60 20.93
N VAL A 338 30.21 -4.76 21.58
CA VAL A 338 31.32 -5.67 21.33
C VAL A 338 31.12 -6.13 19.90
N VAL A 339 31.72 -5.41 18.96
CA VAL A 339 31.84 -5.84 17.58
C VAL A 339 32.80 -7.03 17.65
N GLU A 340 32.27 -8.25 17.74
CA GLU A 340 33.08 -9.41 17.37
C GLU A 340 33.57 -9.16 15.95
N GLU A 341 34.88 -8.98 15.79
CA GLU A 341 35.51 -8.84 14.47
C GLU A 341 35.08 -10.04 13.62
N GLU A 342 34.30 -9.77 12.58
CA GLU A 342 33.83 -10.81 11.68
C GLU A 342 35.05 -11.55 11.09
N PRO A 343 35.13 -12.89 11.19
CA PRO A 343 36.21 -13.63 10.56
C PRO A 343 36.17 -13.40 9.04
N PRO A 344 37.34 -13.38 8.37
CA PRO A 344 37.46 -12.90 6.99
C PRO A 344 36.48 -13.61 6.04
N SER A 345 35.90 -12.82 5.14
CA SER A 345 34.80 -13.12 4.19
C SER A 345 34.88 -14.44 3.40
N LYS A 346 36.05 -15.12 3.39
CA LYS A 346 36.24 -16.41 2.75
C LYS A 346 35.59 -17.58 3.50
N LYS A 347 35.41 -17.52 4.83
CA LYS A 347 34.79 -18.62 5.60
C LYS A 347 33.25 -18.60 5.57
N ARG A 348 32.61 -17.43 5.60
CA ARG A 348 31.12 -17.28 5.53
C ARG A 348 30.49 -17.72 4.21
N ARG A 349 31.28 -17.78 3.13
CA ARG A 349 30.78 -18.24 1.82
C ARG A 349 30.36 -19.72 1.80
N LYS A 350 30.68 -20.50 2.84
CA LYS A 350 30.41 -21.94 2.89
C LYS A 350 29.10 -22.31 3.60
N ASP A 351 28.63 -21.48 4.53
CA ASP A 351 27.41 -21.75 5.32
C ASP A 351 26.23 -20.81 4.99
N LEU A 352 26.48 -19.69 4.31
CA LEU A 352 25.41 -18.89 3.71
C LEU A 352 25.03 -19.56 2.39
N GLY A 353 23.79 -20.07 2.33
CA GLY A 353 23.21 -20.68 1.14
C GLY A 353 23.58 -19.91 -0.14
N LYS A 354 23.86 -20.67 -1.21
CA LYS A 354 24.20 -20.12 -2.53
C LYS A 354 23.31 -18.93 -2.85
N LYS A 355 23.89 -17.90 -3.48
CA LYS A 355 23.33 -16.61 -3.94
C LYS A 355 22.06 -16.68 -4.84
N GLY A 356 21.34 -17.80 -4.87
CA GLY A 356 20.22 -18.11 -5.76
C GLY A 356 18.95 -18.66 -5.09
N GLU A 357 18.83 -18.69 -3.76
CA GLU A 357 17.65 -19.24 -3.04
C GLU A 357 17.10 -18.28 -1.96
N GLN A 358 17.00 -16.98 -2.25
CA GLN A 358 16.36 -16.05 -1.31
C GLN A 358 14.87 -15.94 -1.67
N GLY A 359 14.00 -16.31 -0.72
CA GLY A 359 12.54 -16.22 -0.89
C GLY A 359 12.03 -14.77 -0.94
N PRO A 360 10.80 -14.52 -1.41
CA PRO A 360 10.20 -13.19 -1.56
C PRO A 360 10.33 -12.34 -0.30
N ASN A 361 9.99 -12.90 0.86
CA ASN A 361 10.04 -12.20 2.15
C ASN A 361 11.45 -11.74 2.52
N MET A 362 12.49 -12.52 2.19
CA MET A 362 13.89 -12.17 2.50
C MET A 362 14.37 -11.00 1.62
N ALA A 363 13.98 -10.99 0.35
CA ALA A 363 14.31 -9.90 -0.57
C ALA A 363 13.62 -8.58 -0.16
N ALA A 364 12.42 -8.66 0.39
CA ALA A 364 11.61 -7.52 0.79
C ALA A 364 12.01 -6.89 2.15
N MET A 365 12.83 -7.56 2.97
CA MET A 365 13.21 -7.04 4.30
C MET A 365 13.82 -5.64 4.27
N GLN A 366 14.84 -5.43 3.44
CA GLN A 366 15.49 -4.11 3.34
C GLN A 366 14.52 -3.00 2.88
N PRO A 367 13.78 -3.15 1.77
CA PRO A 367 12.87 -2.11 1.33
C PRO A 367 11.74 -1.85 2.34
N HIS A 368 11.13 -2.87 2.95
CA HIS A 368 10.14 -2.70 4.02
C HIS A 368 10.65 -1.81 5.14
N LEU A 369 11.87 -2.06 5.63
CA LEU A 369 12.44 -1.30 6.73
C LEU A 369 12.85 0.11 6.34
N PHE A 370 13.28 0.36 5.10
CA PHE A 370 13.50 1.72 4.62
C PHE A 370 12.21 2.53 4.52
N HIS A 371 11.07 1.88 4.27
CA HIS A 371 9.78 2.53 4.31
C HIS A 371 9.31 2.78 5.74
N LEU A 372 9.28 1.74 6.58
CA LEU A 372 8.87 1.83 7.98
C LEU A 372 9.69 2.87 8.76
N LEU A 373 11.02 2.85 8.60
CA LEU A 373 11.95 3.68 9.34
C LEU A 373 12.29 4.99 8.62
N ARG A 374 11.59 5.36 7.55
CA ARG A 374 12.01 6.47 6.67
C ARG A 374 12.32 7.76 7.42
N HIS A 375 11.43 8.18 8.31
CA HIS A 375 11.60 9.40 9.11
C HIS A 375 12.73 9.24 10.14
N PHE A 376 12.82 8.05 10.75
CA PHE A 376 13.85 7.69 11.73
C PHE A 376 15.26 7.73 11.14
N VAL A 377 15.50 7.02 10.03
CA VAL A 377 16.82 6.94 9.37
C VAL A 377 17.22 8.23 8.63
N SER A 378 16.28 9.19 8.50
CA SER A 378 16.60 10.54 8.03
C SER A 378 17.30 11.36 9.11
N LYS A 379 17.05 11.07 10.39
CA LYS A 379 17.73 11.68 11.56
C LYS A 379 18.93 10.85 12.01
N HIS A 380 18.78 9.53 12.13
CA HIS A 380 19.81 8.60 12.60
C HIS A 380 20.54 7.95 11.42
N THR A 381 21.54 8.65 10.88
CA THR A 381 22.26 8.23 9.67
C THR A 381 23.16 7.02 9.88
N ASP A 382 23.61 6.77 11.10
CA ASP A 382 24.32 5.56 11.52
C ASP A 382 23.45 4.31 11.31
N VAL A 383 22.20 4.34 11.80
CA VAL A 383 21.22 3.27 11.60
C VAL A 383 20.91 3.08 10.12
N ARG A 384 20.79 4.18 9.37
CA ARG A 384 20.60 4.15 7.90
C ARG A 384 21.72 3.36 7.21
N ASP A 385 22.96 3.61 7.60
CA ASP A 385 24.13 2.99 6.99
C ASP A 385 24.23 1.50 7.35
N MET A 386 23.86 1.11 8.58
CA MET A 386 23.73 -0.30 8.98
C MET A 386 22.67 -1.02 8.14
N LEU A 387 21.48 -0.41 8.00
CA LEU A 387 20.40 -0.98 7.20
C LEU A 387 20.78 -1.11 5.72
N GLY A 388 21.46 -0.10 5.15
CA GLY A 388 21.92 -0.12 3.76
C GLY A 388 22.98 -1.18 3.45
N LYS A 389 23.78 -1.56 4.45
CA LYS A 389 24.79 -2.62 4.32
C LYS A 389 24.22 -4.03 4.51
N SER A 390 23.08 -4.15 5.18
CA SER A 390 22.38 -5.41 5.39
C SER A 390 21.99 -6.08 4.06
N ARG A 391 21.95 -7.41 4.05
CA ARG A 391 21.66 -8.21 2.85
C ARG A 391 20.43 -9.07 3.08
N ALA A 392 19.68 -9.30 2.01
CA ALA A 392 18.52 -10.19 2.05
C ALA A 392 18.91 -11.56 2.65
N GLY A 393 18.11 -12.02 3.61
CA GLY A 393 18.32 -13.27 4.34
C GLY A 393 19.32 -13.20 5.51
N ASP A 394 20.06 -12.11 5.70
CA ASP A 394 21.00 -11.93 6.82
C ASP A 394 20.26 -11.45 8.08
N ILE A 395 19.47 -12.34 8.69
CA ILE A 395 18.59 -11.98 9.81
C ILE A 395 19.37 -11.41 11.02
N GLU A 396 20.59 -11.89 11.25
CA GLU A 396 21.46 -11.38 12.32
C GLU A 396 21.86 -9.92 12.09
N ALA A 397 22.15 -9.51 10.85
CA ALA A 397 22.39 -8.11 10.54
C ALA A 397 21.18 -7.23 10.86
N TYR A 398 19.96 -7.71 10.55
CA TYR A 398 18.74 -6.97 10.88
C TYR A 398 18.45 -6.92 12.38
N GLU A 399 18.79 -7.94 13.16
CA GLU A 399 18.72 -7.87 14.64
C GLU A 399 19.68 -6.81 15.20
N ARG A 400 20.88 -6.66 14.62
CA ARG A 400 21.79 -5.57 14.99
C ARG A 400 21.19 -4.19 14.65
N VAL A 401 20.54 -4.06 13.48
CA VAL A 401 19.81 -2.82 13.15
C VAL A 401 18.68 -2.57 14.15
N LEU A 402 17.89 -3.58 14.51
CA LEU A 402 16.82 -3.46 15.50
C LEU A 402 17.38 -3.00 16.85
N SER A 403 18.47 -3.59 17.33
CA SER A 403 19.09 -3.16 18.59
C SER A 403 19.59 -1.71 18.54
N ALA A 404 20.08 -1.24 17.39
CA ALA A 404 20.48 0.16 17.22
C ALA A 404 19.25 1.10 17.19
N VAL A 405 18.17 0.69 16.53
CA VAL A 405 16.89 1.42 16.54
C VAL A 405 16.36 1.53 17.97
N GLU A 406 16.33 0.45 18.75
CA GLU A 406 15.87 0.45 20.14
C GLU A 406 16.68 1.39 21.04
N ARG A 407 18.02 1.42 20.89
CA ARG A 407 18.87 2.40 21.61
C ARG A 407 18.51 3.83 21.25
N LYS A 408 18.38 4.13 19.95
CA LYS A 408 18.04 5.47 19.47
C LYS A 408 16.63 5.89 19.89
N VAL A 409 15.65 4.99 19.89
CA VAL A 409 14.32 5.28 20.45
C VAL A 409 14.40 5.60 21.95
N ALA A 410 15.20 4.85 22.72
CA ALA A 410 15.40 5.13 24.15
C ALA A 410 16.02 6.52 24.40
N GLU A 411 17.05 6.90 23.62
CA GLU A 411 17.67 8.25 23.66
C GLU A 411 16.61 9.35 23.42
N GLU A 412 15.76 9.17 22.40
CA GLU A 412 14.73 10.14 22.03
C GLU A 412 13.61 10.25 23.08
N LEU A 413 13.20 9.13 23.69
CA LEU A 413 12.19 9.12 24.74
C LEU A 413 12.69 9.82 26.02
N LEU A 414 13.95 9.59 26.40
CA LEU A 414 14.58 10.28 27.53
C LEU A 414 14.65 11.79 27.27
N GLU A 415 15.02 12.20 26.07
CA GLU A 415 15.09 13.61 25.68
C GLU A 415 13.70 14.28 25.66
N TYR A 416 12.67 13.56 25.19
CA TYR A 416 11.28 14.01 25.26
C TYR A 416 10.84 14.28 26.70
N GLU A 417 11.12 13.38 27.64
CA GLU A 417 10.79 13.60 29.05
C GLU A 417 11.60 14.73 29.68
N ARG A 418 12.92 14.76 29.43
CA ARG A 418 13.83 15.79 29.98
C ARG A 418 13.41 17.21 29.58
N THR A 419 12.96 17.38 28.34
CA THR A 419 12.51 18.67 27.78
C THR A 419 11.03 18.93 28.00
N ASN A 420 10.34 18.08 28.77
CA ASN A 420 8.90 18.16 28.97
C ASN A 420 8.09 18.21 27.64
N GLY A 421 8.63 17.60 26.57
CA GLY A 421 8.03 17.54 25.24
C GLY A 421 8.45 18.65 24.27
N GLU A 422 9.29 19.60 24.70
CA GLU A 422 9.77 20.68 23.83
C GLU A 422 10.69 20.17 22.71
N SER A 423 11.34 19.00 22.88
CA SER A 423 12.19 18.38 21.84
C SER A 423 11.46 18.05 20.53
N ILE A 424 10.13 17.98 20.55
CA ILE A 424 9.29 17.73 19.37
C ILE A 424 8.36 18.90 19.02
N ALA A 425 8.43 20.01 19.78
CA ALA A 425 7.56 21.16 19.58
C ALA A 425 7.77 21.75 18.18
N GLU A 426 6.67 22.06 17.50
CA GLU A 426 6.73 22.82 16.26
C GLU A 426 6.98 24.29 16.55
N SER A 427 7.58 25.02 15.60
CA SER A 427 7.55 26.48 15.63
C SER A 427 6.09 26.95 15.75
N PRO A 428 5.78 27.93 16.62
CA PRO A 428 4.43 28.44 16.76
C PRO A 428 3.87 28.90 15.41
N LEU A 429 2.57 28.75 15.22
CA LEU A 429 1.86 29.44 14.15
C LEU A 429 2.05 30.95 14.34
N VAL A 430 2.23 31.68 13.25
CA VAL A 430 1.98 33.12 13.29
C VAL A 430 0.50 33.28 13.60
N GLU A 431 0.16 33.97 14.69
CA GLU A 431 -1.24 34.20 15.08
C GLU A 431 -2.05 34.73 13.88
N GLY A 432 -3.12 34.01 13.51
CA GLY A 432 -4.02 34.38 12.42
C GLY A 432 -3.88 33.61 11.10
N GLU A 433 -2.90 32.71 10.93
CA GLU A 433 -2.86 31.79 9.78
C GLU A 433 -3.74 30.54 10.03
N GLU A 434 -4.92 30.48 9.40
CA GLU A 434 -5.67 29.23 9.26
C GLU A 434 -4.93 28.27 8.32
N ASP A 435 -5.04 26.95 8.57
CA ASP A 435 -4.51 25.97 7.62
C ASP A 435 -5.29 26.05 6.31
N PRO A 436 -4.60 26.17 5.15
CA PRO A 436 -5.28 26.09 3.87
C PRO A 436 -5.98 24.72 3.75
N PRO A 437 -7.09 24.63 2.98
CA PRO A 437 -7.74 23.37 2.68
C PRO A 437 -6.72 22.32 2.20
N GLU A 438 -6.90 21.05 2.59
CA GLU A 438 -5.99 19.96 2.17
C GLU A 438 -5.92 19.82 0.64
N THR A 439 -6.94 20.31 -0.08
CA THR A 439 -6.99 20.43 -1.53
C THR A 439 -6.02 21.44 -2.12
N GLU A 440 -5.57 22.41 -1.32
CA GLU A 440 -4.76 23.54 -1.74
C GLU A 440 -3.33 23.49 -1.20
N SER A 441 -3.11 22.86 -0.04
CA SER A 441 -1.78 22.69 0.54
C SER A 441 -1.60 21.37 1.29
N SER A 442 -0.38 20.83 1.23
CA SER A 442 0.01 19.70 2.06
C SER A 442 0.36 20.08 3.51
N ARG A 443 0.44 21.38 3.85
CA ARG A 443 0.83 21.85 5.19
C ARG A 443 -0.12 21.37 6.29
N GLY A 444 -1.43 21.48 6.08
CA GLY A 444 -2.43 21.01 7.06
C GLY A 444 -2.32 19.50 7.28
N THR A 445 -2.21 18.72 6.20
CA THR A 445 -2.00 17.26 6.28
C THR A 445 -0.70 16.91 7.00
N GLN A 446 0.39 17.65 6.75
CA GLN A 446 1.66 17.46 7.46
C GLN A 446 1.48 17.68 8.96
N ARG A 447 0.88 18.79 9.39
CA ARG A 447 0.64 19.09 10.81
C ARG A 447 -0.24 18.05 11.51
N ARG A 448 -1.29 17.59 10.80
CA ARG A 448 -2.21 16.56 11.28
C ARG A 448 -1.50 15.22 11.52
N CYS A 449 -0.70 14.79 10.53
CA CYS A 449 -0.11 13.47 10.51
C CYS A 449 1.26 13.38 11.20
N LYS A 450 1.97 14.49 11.38
CA LYS A 450 3.33 14.50 11.92
C LYS A 450 3.34 13.88 13.32
N ARG A 451 4.33 13.03 13.54
CA ARG A 451 4.67 12.42 14.82
C ARG A 451 6.18 12.55 15.06
N PRO A 452 6.65 12.32 16.29
CA PRO A 452 8.08 12.17 16.53
C PRO A 452 8.69 11.05 15.69
N VAL A 453 9.99 11.12 15.40
CA VAL A 453 10.66 10.19 14.48
C VAL A 453 10.66 8.74 14.96
N TRP A 454 10.48 8.50 16.27
CA TRP A 454 10.36 7.18 16.87
C TRP A 454 8.95 6.58 16.77
N VAL A 455 8.00 7.26 16.12
CA VAL A 455 6.62 6.82 15.91
C VAL A 455 6.38 6.64 14.41
N VAL A 456 5.72 5.54 14.04
CA VAL A 456 5.32 5.27 12.65
C VAL A 456 4.37 6.37 12.17
N GLN A 457 4.58 6.85 10.95
CA GLN A 457 3.80 7.98 10.43
C GLN A 457 3.88 8.05 8.90
N PRO A 458 2.83 8.55 8.22
CA PRO A 458 2.78 8.57 6.77
C PRO A 458 3.79 9.53 6.15
N ILE A 459 4.11 9.26 4.89
CA ILE A 459 4.97 10.13 4.07
C ILE A 459 4.08 11.11 3.30
N ILE A 460 4.07 12.36 3.72
CA ILE A 460 3.27 13.39 3.05
C ILE A 460 4.07 14.01 1.91
N ARG A 461 3.63 13.77 0.68
CA ARG A 461 4.20 14.41 -0.51
C ARG A 461 3.62 15.81 -0.69
N PRO A 462 4.43 16.80 -1.11
CA PRO A 462 3.90 18.08 -1.55
C PRO A 462 2.90 17.89 -2.70
N LEU A 463 1.89 18.75 -2.76
CA LEU A 463 0.99 18.81 -3.92
C LEU A 463 1.79 19.20 -5.17
N PRO A 464 1.34 18.85 -6.40
CA PRO A 464 2.07 19.17 -7.63
C PRO A 464 2.43 20.65 -7.76
N ASN A 465 1.50 21.55 -7.37
CA ASN A 465 1.73 22.99 -7.36
C ASN A 465 2.82 23.41 -6.37
N GLU A 466 2.90 22.75 -5.21
CA GLU A 466 3.96 22.99 -4.22
C GLU A 466 5.30 22.40 -4.66
N ALA A 467 5.29 21.22 -5.30
CA ALA A 467 6.48 20.59 -5.85
C ALA A 467 7.10 21.44 -6.98
N LEU A 468 6.26 22.04 -7.84
CA LEU A 468 6.66 23.04 -8.83
C LEU A 468 7.34 24.25 -8.17
N LYS A 469 6.69 24.85 -7.16
CA LYS A 469 7.24 26.01 -6.43
C LYS A 469 8.58 25.70 -5.76
N LYS A 470 8.75 24.48 -5.24
CA LYS A 470 9.99 24.00 -4.60
C LYS A 470 11.07 23.55 -5.61
N GLY A 471 10.82 23.63 -6.92
CA GLY A 471 11.76 23.18 -7.96
C GLY A 471 11.94 21.67 -8.06
N ALA A 472 11.15 20.88 -7.31
CA ALA A 472 11.16 19.41 -7.36
C ALA A 472 10.40 18.86 -8.59
N LEU A 473 9.62 19.70 -9.27
CA LEU A 473 9.01 19.42 -10.57
C LEU A 473 9.42 20.51 -11.57
N THR A 474 9.86 20.12 -12.77
CA THR A 474 10.11 21.05 -13.88
C THR A 474 9.12 20.79 -15.01
N MET A 475 8.36 21.81 -15.42
CA MET A 475 7.43 21.68 -16.56
C MET A 475 8.19 21.35 -17.85
N SER A 476 7.65 20.44 -18.65
CA SER A 476 8.17 20.16 -19.99
C SER A 476 7.99 21.37 -20.91
N LYS A 477 8.76 21.44 -22.01
CA LYS A 477 8.61 22.51 -23.02
C LYS A 477 7.18 22.63 -23.56
N LYS A 478 6.48 21.49 -23.72
CA LYS A 478 5.11 21.42 -24.23
C LYS A 478 4.08 21.94 -23.21
N GLU A 479 4.30 21.67 -21.92
CA GLU A 479 3.43 22.17 -20.85
C GLU A 479 3.65 23.66 -20.59
N LYS A 480 4.90 24.15 -20.73
CA LYS A 480 5.19 25.59 -20.72
C LYS A 480 4.44 26.31 -21.83
N ALA A 481 4.45 25.77 -23.05
CA ALA A 481 3.71 26.33 -24.18
C ALA A 481 2.19 26.35 -23.92
N LYS A 482 1.60 25.22 -23.50
CA LYS A 482 0.17 25.16 -23.15
C LYS A 482 -0.23 26.10 -22.02
N SER A 483 0.62 26.24 -20.99
CA SER A 483 0.36 27.16 -19.89
C SER A 483 0.48 28.63 -20.31
N GLN A 484 1.34 28.94 -21.30
CA GLN A 484 1.42 30.27 -21.90
C GLN A 484 0.18 30.56 -22.75
N GLU A 485 -0.23 29.62 -23.61
CA GLU A 485 -1.46 29.73 -24.41
C GLU A 485 -2.69 29.95 -23.52
N LYS A 486 -2.82 29.19 -22.42
CA LYS A 486 -3.94 29.33 -21.49
C LYS A 486 -3.96 30.69 -20.79
N LYS A 487 -2.78 31.20 -20.38
CA LYS A 487 -2.66 32.55 -19.79
C LYS A 487 -2.93 33.66 -20.80
N GLU A 488 -2.61 33.45 -22.08
CA GLU A 488 -2.93 34.39 -23.14
C GLU A 488 -4.43 34.41 -23.44
N GLN A 489 -5.10 33.25 -23.43
CA GLN A 489 -6.55 33.14 -23.54
C GLN A 489 -7.27 33.81 -22.37
N GLU A 490 -6.85 33.56 -21.12
CA GLU A 490 -7.43 34.20 -19.93
C GLU A 490 -7.27 35.73 -19.98
N LYS A 491 -6.12 36.23 -20.44
CA LYS A 491 -5.90 37.68 -20.63
C LYS A 491 -6.76 38.27 -21.76
N GLN A 492 -7.03 37.52 -22.82
CA GLN A 492 -7.90 37.97 -23.91
C GLN A 492 -9.36 38.01 -23.44
N GLU A 493 -9.80 37.04 -22.64
CA GLU A 493 -11.14 37.03 -22.04
C GLU A 493 -11.32 38.17 -21.03
N GLU A 494 -10.32 38.47 -20.20
CA GLU A 494 -10.37 39.63 -19.29
C GLU A 494 -10.44 40.97 -20.04
N LYS A 495 -9.67 41.11 -21.13
CA LYS A 495 -9.75 42.30 -21.98
C LYS A 495 -11.11 42.46 -22.64
N GLY A 496 -11.67 41.37 -23.19
CA GLY A 496 -13.01 41.39 -23.78
C GLY A 496 -14.09 41.80 -22.76
N LYS A 497 -14.00 41.30 -21.53
CA LYS A 497 -14.91 41.71 -20.44
C LYS A 497 -14.76 43.18 -20.06
N GLN A 498 -13.53 43.72 -20.04
CA GLN A 498 -13.30 45.15 -19.77
C GLN A 498 -13.82 46.04 -20.90
N GLU A 499 -13.68 45.63 -22.16
CA GLU A 499 -14.22 46.36 -23.31
C GLU A 499 -15.76 46.34 -23.34
N ASP A 500 -16.39 45.22 -23.00
CA ASP A 500 -17.85 45.10 -22.87
C ASP A 500 -18.42 45.97 -21.73
N ILE A 501 -17.72 46.07 -20.62
CA ILE A 501 -18.10 46.97 -19.50
C ILE A 501 -18.02 48.42 -19.96
N LYS A 502 -16.94 48.78 -20.66
CA LYS A 502 -16.70 50.15 -21.15
C LYS A 502 -17.72 50.57 -22.23
N ALA A 503 -18.08 49.66 -23.13
CA ALA A 503 -19.11 49.90 -24.14
C ALA A 503 -20.52 50.07 -23.53
N LYS A 504 -20.82 49.34 -22.44
CA LYS A 504 -22.08 49.53 -21.69
C LYS A 504 -22.13 50.86 -20.97
N ASP A 505 -21.02 51.29 -20.38
CA ASP A 505 -20.94 52.59 -19.69
C ASP A 505 -21.06 53.76 -20.67
N GLU A 506 -20.50 53.66 -21.88
CA GLU A 506 -20.64 54.67 -22.93
C GLU A 506 -22.07 54.73 -23.51
N ALA A 507 -22.77 53.60 -23.61
CA ALA A 507 -24.17 53.54 -24.05
C ALA A 507 -25.18 54.06 -23.01
N LEU A 508 -24.79 54.14 -21.73
CA LEU A 508 -25.57 54.73 -20.64
C LEU A 508 -25.34 56.25 -20.49
N ALA A 509 -24.29 56.79 -21.13
CA ALA A 509 -23.90 58.20 -21.03
C ALA A 509 -24.28 59.05 -22.26
N GLY A 510 -24.81 58.43 -23.32
CA GLY A 510 -25.38 59.09 -24.50
C GLY A 510 -26.89 58.94 -24.55
#